data_AF-A0A9N7KXN4-F1
#
_entry.id   AF-A0A9N7KXN4-F1
#
_cell.length_a   1.000
_cell.length_b   1.000
_cell.length_c   1.000
_cell.angle_alpha   90.00
_cell.angle_beta   90.00
_cell.angle_gamma   90.00
#
_symmetry.space_group_name_H-M   'P 1'
#
loop_
_entity.id
_entity.type
_entity.pdbx_description
1 polymer ?
#
loop_
_entity_poly.entity_id
_entity_poly.type
_entity_poly.pdbx_seq_one_letter_code
_entity_poly.pdbx_strand_id
1 'polypeptide(L)'
;MPYRIHLYGTQHGARVSSHRFKKLKWECQEIRQLSRNNRHLRKHILAQWEAFVATQLPAAKNLDSLALRDHAPQILQAIAKDLMTPQTSKAQHEKSLGRAPKVPGTPDTAAQIHAVIRARGGFNINQLVAEYRALRASVLRLWMDDFELVAADLDDLMRFNEAIDQAVAESVDYFNTEVEQSRNLLLGMLGHDLRSPLQAIQMTASYLATLNAGETVDSVKQDGRSSDNHLGRLAGMIVGRS
;
A
#
# COMPACT_ATOMS: atom_id res chain seq x y z
N MET A 1 59.39 53.34 -12.22
CA MET A 1 59.92 52.35 -13.18
C MET A 1 58.74 51.58 -13.78
N PRO A 2 58.32 51.88 -15.02
CA PRO A 2 57.23 51.16 -15.69
C PRO A 2 57.82 50.02 -16.52
N TYR A 3 57.24 48.82 -16.47
CA TYR A 3 57.57 47.77 -17.44
C TYR A 3 56.46 47.63 -18.47
N ARG A 4 56.87 47.93 -19.71
CA ARG A 4 56.13 47.92 -20.97
C ARG A 4 56.10 46.49 -21.52
N ILE A 5 54.92 46.10 -22.00
CA ILE A 5 54.61 44.84 -22.69
C ILE A 5 55.30 44.83 -24.06
N HIS A 6 55.90 43.71 -24.45
CA HIS A 6 56.16 43.37 -25.84
C HIS A 6 55.61 41.97 -26.15
N LEU A 7 54.58 41.96 -27.00
CA LEU A 7 54.03 40.79 -27.67
C LEU A 7 54.86 40.51 -28.92
N TYR A 8 55.38 39.29 -29.07
CA TYR A 8 55.57 38.66 -30.38
C TYR A 8 55.29 37.17 -30.23
N GLY A 9 54.35 36.69 -31.04
CA GLY A 9 53.84 35.34 -30.99
C GLY A 9 54.68 34.35 -31.80
N THR A 10 54.48 33.07 -31.46
CA THR A 10 54.57 31.97 -32.41
C THR A 10 53.47 30.98 -32.05
N GLN A 11 52.55 30.81 -32.99
CA GLN A 11 51.54 29.76 -32.99
C GLN A 11 52.24 28.40 -32.99
N HIS A 12 51.82 27.50 -32.10
CA HIS A 12 51.64 26.05 -32.33
C HIS A 12 50.93 25.47 -31.09
N GLY A 13 49.67 25.88 -30.92
CA GLY A 13 48.76 25.31 -29.93
C GLY A 13 47.99 24.16 -30.56
N ALA A 14 48.46 22.93 -30.38
CA ALA A 14 47.65 21.73 -30.58
C ALA A 14 47.71 20.84 -29.33
N ARG A 15 47.43 21.43 -28.17
CA ARG A 15 46.96 20.65 -27.02
C ARG A 15 45.46 20.53 -27.17
N VAL A 16 45.02 19.49 -27.88
CA VAL A 16 43.61 19.10 -27.93
C VAL A 16 43.19 18.84 -26.49
N SER A 17 42.44 19.79 -25.94
CA SER A 17 41.87 19.72 -24.61
C SER A 17 40.95 18.49 -24.56
N SER A 18 41.31 17.51 -23.73
CA SER A 18 40.46 16.36 -23.39
C SER A 18 39.11 16.77 -22.78
N HIS A 19 38.97 18.04 -22.42
CA HIS A 19 37.72 18.61 -21.89
C HIS A 19 36.77 19.06 -23.01
N ARG A 20 37.26 19.29 -24.24
CA ARG A 20 36.40 19.72 -25.36
C ARG A 20 35.71 18.54 -26.06
N PHE A 21 36.28 17.33 -25.99
CA PHE A 21 35.65 16.11 -26.52
C PHE A 21 34.57 15.49 -25.61
N LYS A 22 34.54 15.83 -24.31
CA LYS A 22 33.42 15.47 -23.42
C LYS A 22 32.18 16.38 -23.59
N LYS A 23 32.33 17.53 -24.25
CA LYS A 23 31.27 18.55 -24.40
C LYS A 23 30.35 18.33 -25.60
N LEU A 24 30.58 17.27 -26.39
CA LEU A 24 29.85 16.95 -27.62
C LEU A 24 29.14 15.59 -27.58
N LYS A 25 29.05 14.94 -26.41
CA LYS A 25 28.35 13.66 -26.26
C LYS A 25 26.94 13.77 -25.68
N TRP A 26 26.50 14.98 -25.31
CA TRP A 26 25.32 15.14 -24.45
C TRP A 26 24.44 16.30 -24.89
N GLU A 27 23.85 16.18 -26.07
CA GLU A 27 22.69 16.98 -26.46
C GLU A 27 21.40 16.22 -26.09
N CYS A 28 20.71 16.69 -25.05
CA CYS A 28 19.26 16.58 -24.85
C CYS A 28 18.55 15.21 -24.72
N GLN A 29 19.24 14.06 -24.55
CA GLN A 29 18.54 12.76 -24.48
C GLN A 29 18.55 11.99 -23.15
N GLU A 30 19.28 12.43 -22.12
CA GLU A 30 19.63 11.52 -21.01
C GLU A 30 18.86 11.63 -19.70
N ILE A 31 18.15 12.73 -19.47
CA ILE A 31 17.26 12.87 -18.29
C ILE A 31 16.05 11.91 -18.38
N ARG A 32 15.71 11.44 -19.59
CA ARG A 32 14.61 10.47 -19.83
C ARG A 32 14.97 9.00 -19.54
N GLN A 33 16.14 8.68 -18.98
CA GLN A 33 16.61 7.29 -18.91
C GLN A 33 15.97 6.43 -17.81
N LEU A 34 15.42 7.02 -16.74
CA LEU A 34 14.65 6.26 -15.74
C LEU A 34 13.31 5.72 -16.30
N SER A 35 12.69 6.44 -17.24
CA SER A 35 11.42 6.03 -17.84
C SER A 35 11.57 5.11 -19.06
N ARG A 36 12.71 5.18 -19.76
CA ARG A 36 12.94 4.43 -20.99
C ARG A 36 13.50 3.04 -20.70
N ASN A 37 12.58 2.10 -20.47
CA ASN A 37 12.76 0.68 -20.78
C ASN A 37 14.09 0.01 -20.35
N ASN A 38 14.69 0.43 -19.23
CA ASN A 38 15.87 -0.23 -18.71
C ASN A 38 15.45 -1.52 -17.98
N ARG A 39 15.19 -2.57 -18.77
CA ARG A 39 14.69 -3.88 -18.29
C ARG A 39 15.61 -4.47 -17.22
N HIS A 40 16.91 -4.17 -17.28
CA HIS A 40 17.90 -4.62 -16.32
C HIS A 40 17.76 -3.91 -14.97
N LEU A 41 17.64 -2.58 -14.96
CA LEU A 41 17.40 -1.79 -13.75
C LEU A 41 16.12 -2.24 -13.03
N ARG A 42 15.01 -2.40 -13.78
CA ARG A 42 13.74 -2.87 -13.22
C ARG A 42 13.86 -4.24 -12.58
N LYS A 43 14.56 -5.18 -13.21
CA LYS A 43 14.81 -6.52 -12.65
C LYS A 43 15.61 -6.43 -11.34
N HIS A 44 16.61 -5.56 -11.29
CA HIS A 44 17.43 -5.38 -10.10
C HIS A 44 16.61 -4.80 -8.93
N ILE A 45 15.81 -3.75 -9.18
CA ILE A 45 14.92 -3.16 -8.17
C ILE A 45 13.92 -4.20 -7.65
N LEU A 46 13.30 -4.98 -8.54
CA LEU A 46 12.34 -6.01 -8.13
C LEU A 46 12.99 -7.13 -7.33
N ALA A 47 14.24 -7.49 -7.63
CA ALA A 47 14.98 -8.47 -6.84
C ALA A 47 15.33 -7.91 -5.44
N GLN A 48 15.73 -6.64 -5.33
CA GLN A 48 15.97 -6.00 -4.03
C GLN A 48 14.68 -5.87 -3.21
N TRP A 49 13.56 -5.51 -3.85
CA TRP A 49 12.23 -5.50 -3.23
C TRP A 49 11.87 -6.88 -2.69
N GLU A 50 11.93 -7.91 -3.53
CA GLU A 50 11.60 -9.28 -3.14
C GLU A 50 12.45 -9.76 -1.96
N ALA A 51 13.77 -9.54 -2.02
CA ALA A 51 14.69 -9.89 -0.95
C ALA A 51 14.34 -9.17 0.36
N PHE A 52 13.95 -7.89 0.30
CA PHE A 52 13.53 -7.14 1.47
C PHE A 52 12.20 -7.66 2.04
N VAL A 53 11.18 -7.85 1.21
CA VAL A 53 9.86 -8.34 1.65
C VAL A 53 9.98 -9.72 2.32
N ALA A 54 10.84 -10.61 1.80
CA ALA A 54 11.08 -11.92 2.38
C ALA A 54 11.54 -11.89 3.84
N THR A 55 12.11 -10.76 4.30
CA THR A 55 12.53 -10.57 5.70
C THR A 55 11.37 -10.22 6.65
N GLN A 56 10.19 -9.88 6.13
CA GLN A 56 9.06 -9.37 6.91
C GLN A 56 8.21 -10.47 7.55
N LEU A 57 8.80 -11.15 8.54
CA LEU A 57 8.13 -12.21 9.29
C LEU A 57 7.15 -11.64 10.34
N PRO A 58 6.07 -12.38 10.68
CA PRO A 58 5.69 -13.69 10.15
C PRO A 58 4.94 -13.63 8.81
N ALA A 59 4.50 -12.45 8.36
CA ALA A 59 3.61 -12.27 7.20
C ALA A 59 4.21 -12.85 5.89
N ALA A 60 5.52 -12.70 5.69
CA ALA A 60 6.21 -13.19 4.50
C ALA A 60 6.56 -14.69 4.52
N LYS A 61 6.34 -15.41 5.64
CA LYS A 61 6.92 -16.75 5.88
C LYS A 61 6.63 -17.78 4.78
N ASN A 62 5.42 -17.74 4.21
CA ASN A 62 4.93 -18.73 3.25
C ASN A 62 4.68 -18.15 1.85
N LEU A 63 5.22 -16.96 1.56
CA LEU A 63 5.03 -16.33 0.26
C LEU A 63 6.05 -16.87 -0.75
N ASP A 64 5.57 -17.16 -1.97
CA ASP A 64 6.44 -17.45 -3.11
C ASP A 64 6.96 -16.15 -3.75
N SER A 65 7.84 -16.29 -4.75
CA SER A 65 8.44 -15.14 -5.45
C SER A 65 7.38 -14.21 -6.08
N LEU A 66 6.27 -14.79 -6.60
CA LEU A 66 5.21 -14.01 -7.21
C LEU A 66 4.48 -13.17 -6.15
N ALA A 67 4.15 -13.75 -5.00
CA ALA A 67 3.47 -13.07 -3.91
C ALA A 67 4.38 -12.08 -3.15
N LEU A 68 5.69 -12.33 -3.11
CA LEU A 68 6.67 -11.37 -2.57
C LEU A 68 6.75 -10.13 -3.45
N ARG A 69 6.79 -10.29 -4.77
CA ARG A 69 6.82 -9.18 -5.73
C ARG A 69 5.49 -8.47 -5.87
N ASP A 70 4.39 -9.23 -5.84
CA ASP A 70 3.01 -8.73 -5.94
C ASP A 70 2.88 -7.64 -7.03
N HIS A 71 2.44 -6.43 -6.68
CA HIS A 71 2.19 -5.31 -7.59
C HIS A 71 3.39 -4.36 -7.73
N ALA A 72 4.56 -4.69 -7.17
CA ALA A 72 5.77 -3.86 -7.31
C ALA A 72 6.13 -3.54 -8.78
N PRO A 73 6.00 -4.48 -9.76
CA PRO A 73 6.25 -4.15 -11.16
C PRO A 73 5.32 -3.07 -11.72
N GLN A 74 4.04 -3.11 -11.35
CA GLN A 74 3.00 -2.18 -11.78
C GLN A 74 3.15 -0.83 -11.09
N ILE A 75 3.55 -0.81 -9.81
CA ILE A 75 3.91 0.41 -9.09
C ILE A 75 5.08 1.12 -9.78
N LEU A 76 6.15 0.38 -10.10
CA LEU A 76 7.30 0.92 -10.84
C LEU A 76 6.90 1.46 -12.23
N GLN A 77 5.99 0.77 -12.92
CA GLN A 77 5.46 1.24 -14.20
C GLN A 77 4.64 2.52 -14.06
N ALA A 78 3.82 2.63 -13.01
CA ALA A 78 3.03 3.82 -12.72
C ALA A 78 3.94 5.03 -12.42
N ILE A 79 4.98 4.84 -11.60
CA ILE A 79 5.98 5.87 -11.31
C ILE A 79 6.71 6.31 -12.59
N ALA A 80 7.17 5.36 -13.40
CA ALA A 80 7.85 5.69 -14.66
C ALA A 80 6.95 6.46 -15.64
N LYS A 81 5.65 6.13 -15.67
CA LYS A 81 4.66 6.85 -16.50
C LYS A 81 4.41 8.25 -15.96
N ASP A 82 4.31 8.40 -14.64
CA ASP A 82 4.15 9.69 -13.98
C ASP A 82 5.31 10.64 -14.30
N LEU A 83 6.56 10.17 -14.16
CA LEU A 83 7.77 10.93 -14.53
C LEU A 83 7.78 11.40 -16.00
N MET A 84 7.06 10.72 -16.90
CA MET A 84 6.96 11.11 -18.31
C MET A 84 5.78 12.00 -18.64
N THR A 85 4.86 12.19 -17.70
CA THR A 85 3.67 13.00 -17.88
C THR A 85 4.00 14.46 -17.59
N PRO A 86 3.67 15.42 -18.48
CA PRO A 86 3.83 16.83 -18.17
C PRO A 86 3.05 17.21 -16.91
N GLN A 87 3.69 17.97 -16.02
CA GLN A 87 3.10 18.41 -14.75
C GLN A 87 3.30 19.93 -14.60
N THR A 88 2.28 20.62 -14.11
CA THR A 88 2.39 22.05 -13.77
C THR A 88 2.94 22.22 -12.36
N SER A 89 3.58 23.35 -12.04
CA SER A 89 4.07 23.63 -10.69
C SER A 89 2.96 23.56 -9.62
N LYS A 90 1.72 23.92 -9.97
CA LYS A 90 0.56 23.75 -9.08
C LYS A 90 0.26 22.27 -8.83
N ALA A 91 0.22 21.45 -9.88
CA ALA A 91 -0.03 20.01 -9.75
C ALA A 91 1.09 19.32 -8.96
N GLN A 92 2.34 19.72 -9.17
CA GLN A 92 3.51 19.30 -8.41
C GLN A 92 3.35 19.62 -6.92
N HIS A 93 3.01 20.88 -6.60
CA HIS A 93 2.80 21.30 -5.22
C HIS A 93 1.66 20.54 -4.53
N GLU A 94 0.49 20.41 -5.16
CA GLU A 94 -0.63 19.65 -4.57
C GLU A 94 -0.26 18.18 -4.34
N LYS A 95 0.47 17.56 -5.27
CA LYS A 95 0.95 16.17 -5.12
C LYS A 95 1.91 16.03 -3.93
N SER A 96 2.84 16.98 -3.76
CA SER A 96 3.76 17.01 -2.62
C SER A 96 3.04 17.14 -1.26
N LEU A 97 1.82 17.68 -1.24
CA LEU A 97 0.98 17.78 -0.05
C LEU A 97 0.00 16.61 0.12
N GLY A 98 0.07 15.59 -0.75
CA GLY A 98 -0.89 14.48 -0.76
C GLY A 98 -2.31 14.88 -1.22
N ARG A 99 -2.44 16.00 -1.92
CA ARG A 99 -3.72 16.58 -2.40
C ARG A 99 -3.91 16.42 -3.91
N ALA A 100 -3.18 15.48 -4.52
CA ALA A 100 -3.36 15.15 -5.92
C ALA A 100 -4.85 14.84 -6.20
N PRO A 101 -5.46 15.39 -7.26
CA PRO A 101 -6.86 15.16 -7.54
C PRO A 101 -7.16 13.67 -7.72
N LYS A 102 -8.06 13.13 -6.89
CA LYS A 102 -8.66 11.81 -7.15
C LYS A 102 -9.62 11.97 -8.32
N VAL A 103 -9.45 11.19 -9.39
CA VAL A 103 -10.36 11.21 -10.53
C VAL A 103 -11.48 10.20 -10.26
N PRO A 104 -12.74 10.63 -10.10
CA PRO A 104 -13.84 9.70 -9.84
C PRO A 104 -14.00 8.70 -11.00
N GLY A 105 -14.24 7.43 -10.66
CA GLY A 105 -14.47 6.37 -11.66
C GLY A 105 -13.22 5.79 -12.30
N THR A 106 -12.02 6.19 -11.88
CA THR A 106 -10.79 5.47 -12.28
C THR A 106 -10.70 4.14 -11.52
N PRO A 107 -10.20 3.07 -12.17
CA PRO A 107 -9.86 1.83 -11.49
C PRO A 107 -8.85 2.06 -10.37
N ASP A 108 -8.83 1.16 -9.38
CA ASP A 108 -7.85 1.19 -8.31
C ASP A 108 -6.41 1.16 -8.87
N THR A 109 -5.52 1.94 -8.26
CA THR A 109 -4.11 1.98 -8.62
C THR A 109 -3.39 0.73 -8.13
N ALA A 110 -2.22 0.43 -8.71
CA ALA A 110 -1.39 -0.68 -8.27
C ALA A 110 -1.01 -0.57 -6.77
N ALA A 111 -0.83 0.66 -6.26
CA ALA A 111 -0.53 0.92 -4.85
C ALA A 111 -1.74 0.61 -3.94
N GLN A 112 -2.95 0.92 -4.39
CA GLN A 112 -4.18 0.61 -3.67
C GLN A 112 -4.44 -0.89 -3.60
N ILE A 113 -4.31 -1.59 -4.74
CA ILE A 113 -4.49 -3.05 -4.80
C ILE A 113 -3.43 -3.77 -3.95
N HIS A 114 -2.16 -3.33 -4.05
CA HIS A 114 -1.06 -3.84 -3.23
C HIS A 114 -1.38 -3.76 -1.73
N ALA A 115 -1.88 -2.60 -1.28
CA ALA A 115 -2.22 -2.39 0.12
C ALA A 115 -3.31 -3.35 0.62
N VAL A 116 -4.36 -3.57 -0.17
CA VAL A 116 -5.44 -4.52 0.15
C VAL A 116 -4.90 -5.94 0.26
N ILE A 117 -4.06 -6.36 -0.68
CA ILE A 117 -3.45 -7.70 -0.66
C ILE A 117 -2.57 -7.88 0.57
N ARG A 118 -1.76 -6.86 0.93
CA ARG A 118 -0.91 -6.89 2.12
C ARG A 118 -1.73 -6.94 3.42
N ALA A 119 -2.79 -6.15 3.53
CA ALA A 119 -3.70 -6.19 4.68
C ALA A 119 -4.30 -7.60 4.87
N ARG A 120 -4.85 -8.19 3.80
CA ARG A 120 -5.40 -9.55 3.81
C ARG A 120 -4.34 -10.62 4.07
N GLY A 121 -3.12 -10.38 3.63
CA GLY A 121 -1.95 -11.25 3.85
C GLY A 121 -1.36 -11.17 5.25
N GLY A 122 -1.93 -10.37 6.16
CA GLY A 122 -1.46 -10.26 7.55
C GLY A 122 -0.23 -9.37 7.73
N PHE A 123 0.13 -8.57 6.73
CA PHE A 123 1.12 -7.52 6.90
C PHE A 123 0.52 -6.40 7.75
N ASN A 124 1.35 -5.72 8.53
CA ASN A 124 0.96 -4.50 9.22
C ASN A 124 1.32 -3.24 8.43
N ILE A 125 0.80 -2.09 8.86
CA ILE A 125 1.03 -0.81 8.17
C ILE A 125 2.50 -0.40 8.13
N ASN A 126 3.28 -0.71 9.17
CA ASN A 126 4.70 -0.37 9.21
C ASN A 126 5.49 -1.20 8.20
N GLN A 127 5.12 -2.48 8.05
CA GLN A 127 5.66 -3.40 7.06
C GLN A 127 5.40 -2.90 5.63
N LEU A 128 4.16 -2.53 5.31
CA LEU A 128 3.77 -1.93 4.02
C LEU A 128 4.59 -0.66 3.72
N VAL A 129 4.67 0.28 4.65
CA VAL A 129 5.46 1.52 4.47
C VAL A 129 6.95 1.22 4.32
N ALA A 130 7.46 0.18 4.98
CA ALA A 130 8.84 -0.22 4.85
C ALA A 130 9.18 -0.76 3.45
N GLU A 131 8.22 -1.41 2.75
CA GLU A 131 8.41 -1.84 1.35
C GLU A 131 8.69 -0.64 0.44
N TYR A 132 7.89 0.43 0.55
CA TYR A 132 8.12 1.66 -0.20
C TYR A 132 9.43 2.37 0.18
N ARG A 133 9.81 2.33 1.45
CA ARG A 133 11.12 2.86 1.90
C ARG A 133 12.27 2.10 1.26
N ALA A 134 12.20 0.78 1.23
CA ALA A 134 13.19 -0.07 0.59
C ALA A 134 13.25 0.20 -0.93
N LEU A 135 12.11 0.35 -1.59
CA LEU A 135 12.02 0.73 -3.00
C LEU A 135 12.73 2.05 -3.30
N ARG A 136 12.38 3.11 -2.56
CA ARG A 136 12.98 4.43 -2.72
C ARG A 136 14.50 4.37 -2.56
N ALA A 137 14.97 3.69 -1.52
CA ALA A 137 16.40 3.51 -1.29
C ALA A 137 17.08 2.73 -2.43
N SER A 138 16.43 1.68 -2.95
CA SER A 138 16.94 0.87 -4.06
C SER A 138 17.11 1.70 -5.33
N VAL A 139 16.07 2.47 -5.69
CA VAL A 139 16.08 3.34 -6.88
C VAL A 139 17.13 4.44 -6.75
N LEU A 140 17.18 5.14 -5.61
CA LEU A 140 18.13 6.25 -5.42
C LEU A 140 19.59 5.78 -5.41
N ARG A 141 19.90 4.63 -4.82
CA ARG A 141 21.27 4.07 -4.87
C ARG A 141 21.69 3.74 -6.30
N LEU A 142 20.83 3.08 -7.07
CA LEU A 142 21.11 2.76 -8.47
C LEU A 142 21.29 4.02 -9.31
N TRP A 143 20.49 5.06 -9.03
CA TRP A 143 20.65 6.35 -9.69
C TRP A 143 22.00 7.01 -9.36
N MET A 144 22.44 6.94 -8.11
CA MET A 144 23.76 7.47 -7.71
C MET A 144 24.94 6.67 -8.29
N ASP A 145 24.80 5.36 -8.43
CA ASP A 145 25.87 4.48 -8.91
C ASP A 145 26.05 4.57 -10.45
N ASP A 146 24.96 4.79 -11.19
CA ASP A 146 24.98 4.82 -12.66
C ASP A 146 25.22 6.24 -13.25
N PHE A 147 25.07 7.33 -12.47
CA PHE A 147 25.06 8.70 -13.01
C PHE A 147 25.86 9.73 -12.17
N GLU A 148 26.57 10.64 -12.86
CA GLU A 148 26.96 11.93 -12.24
C GLU A 148 25.73 12.84 -12.23
N LEU A 149 25.15 13.07 -11.05
CA LEU A 149 23.98 13.94 -10.89
C LEU A 149 24.25 15.34 -11.45
N VAL A 150 23.50 15.75 -12.46
CA VAL A 150 23.49 17.12 -12.98
C VAL A 150 22.25 17.87 -12.48
N ALA A 151 22.29 19.21 -12.52
CA ALA A 151 21.20 20.04 -12.02
C ALA A 151 19.83 19.73 -12.66
N ALA A 152 19.83 19.17 -13.87
CA ALA A 152 18.63 18.81 -14.60
C ALA A 152 17.98 17.50 -14.11
N ASP A 153 18.68 16.69 -13.32
CA ASP A 153 18.15 15.48 -12.67
C ASP A 153 17.39 15.79 -11.37
N LEU A 154 17.55 17.01 -10.83
CA LEU A 154 16.92 17.41 -9.56
C LEU A 154 15.40 17.46 -9.68
N ASP A 155 14.86 17.86 -10.84
CA ASP A 155 13.41 17.87 -11.07
C ASP A 155 12.86 16.44 -11.09
N ASP A 156 13.50 15.52 -11.80
CA ASP A 156 13.08 14.11 -11.83
C ASP A 156 13.19 13.46 -10.44
N LEU A 157 14.18 13.84 -9.63
CA LEU A 157 14.31 13.37 -8.25
C LEU A 157 13.16 13.88 -7.38
N MET A 158 12.78 15.15 -7.50
CA MET A 158 11.62 15.71 -6.80
C MET A 158 10.34 14.97 -7.22
N ARG A 159 10.12 14.81 -8.52
CA ARG A 159 8.94 14.14 -9.08
C ARG A 159 8.88 12.66 -8.71
N PHE A 160 10.02 11.98 -8.60
CA PHE A 160 10.10 10.61 -8.12
C PHE A 160 9.66 10.51 -6.66
N ASN A 161 10.14 11.40 -5.78
CA ASN A 161 9.73 11.41 -4.38
C ASN A 161 8.22 11.66 -4.25
N GLU A 162 7.68 12.61 -5.00
CA GLU A 162 6.23 12.87 -5.04
C GLU A 162 5.43 11.64 -5.49
N ALA A 163 5.91 10.91 -6.51
CA ALA A 163 5.24 9.70 -6.99
C ALA A 163 5.26 8.58 -5.94
N ILE A 164 6.37 8.41 -5.21
CA ILE A 164 6.44 7.48 -4.08
C ILE A 164 5.50 7.91 -2.96
N ASP A 165 5.50 9.18 -2.58
CA ASP A 165 4.71 9.67 -1.46
C ASP A 165 3.21 9.61 -1.77
N GLN A 166 2.80 9.84 -3.03
CA GLN A 166 1.44 9.57 -3.48
C GLN A 166 1.09 8.08 -3.35
N ALA A 167 1.96 7.17 -3.83
CA ALA A 167 1.71 5.73 -3.72
C ALA A 167 1.60 5.28 -2.25
N VAL A 168 2.45 5.82 -1.36
CA VAL A 168 2.37 5.56 0.08
C VAL A 168 1.05 6.07 0.67
N ALA A 169 0.64 7.29 0.35
CA ALA A 169 -0.60 7.87 0.86
C ALA A 169 -1.83 7.05 0.43
N GLU A 170 -1.90 6.68 -0.86
CA GLU A 170 -2.96 5.82 -1.40
C GLU A 170 -2.96 4.43 -0.74
N SER A 171 -1.78 3.82 -0.59
CA SER A 171 -1.66 2.52 0.06
C SER A 171 -2.09 2.54 1.52
N VAL A 172 -1.72 3.58 2.29
CA VAL A 172 -2.09 3.70 3.70
C VAL A 172 -3.62 3.84 3.86
N ASP A 173 -4.25 4.67 3.02
CA ASP A 173 -5.70 4.90 3.00
C ASP A 173 -6.48 3.58 2.76
N TYR A 174 -6.08 2.83 1.73
CA TYR A 174 -6.72 1.56 1.37
C TYR A 174 -6.43 0.43 2.36
N PHE A 175 -5.20 0.36 2.88
CA PHE A 175 -4.84 -0.60 3.92
C PHE A 175 -5.73 -0.40 5.16
N ASN A 176 -5.86 0.84 5.61
CA ASN A 176 -6.66 1.15 6.80
C ASN A 176 -8.15 0.85 6.57
N THR A 177 -8.67 1.17 5.39
CA THR A 177 -10.05 0.85 5.02
C THR A 177 -10.31 -0.66 5.04
N GLU A 178 -9.40 -1.47 4.48
CA GLU A 178 -9.53 -2.93 4.47
C GLU A 178 -9.45 -3.53 5.90
N VAL A 179 -8.57 -2.99 6.75
CA VAL A 179 -8.46 -3.42 8.17
C VAL A 179 -9.72 -3.07 8.95
N GLU A 180 -10.25 -1.85 8.82
CA GLU A 180 -11.48 -1.45 9.49
C GLU A 180 -12.71 -2.22 8.97
N GLN A 181 -12.77 -2.51 7.67
CA GLN A 181 -13.81 -3.36 7.11
C GLN A 181 -13.76 -4.77 7.70
N SER A 182 -12.58 -5.37 7.75
CA SER A 182 -12.36 -6.70 8.34
C SER A 182 -12.76 -6.73 9.83
N ARG A 183 -12.39 -5.68 10.58
CA ARG A 183 -12.74 -5.51 11.99
C ARG A 183 -14.25 -5.41 12.19
N ASN A 184 -14.95 -4.61 11.38
CA ASN A 184 -16.39 -4.43 11.48
C ASN A 184 -17.16 -5.72 11.16
N LEU A 185 -16.71 -6.48 10.16
CA LEU A 185 -17.28 -7.79 9.85
C LEU A 185 -17.13 -8.77 11.02
N LEU A 186 -15.94 -8.84 11.62
CA LEU A 186 -15.68 -9.68 12.77
C LEU A 186 -16.57 -9.32 13.97
N LEU A 187 -16.69 -8.02 14.29
CA LEU A 187 -17.55 -7.55 15.37
C LEU A 187 -19.04 -7.85 15.09
N GLY A 188 -19.48 -7.74 13.84
CA GLY A 188 -20.83 -8.11 13.43
C GLY A 188 -21.13 -9.60 13.63
N MET A 189 -20.21 -10.47 13.21
CA MET A 189 -20.33 -11.93 13.39
C MET A 189 -20.35 -12.30 14.87
N LEU A 190 -19.41 -11.80 15.66
CA LEU A 190 -19.35 -12.06 17.10
C LEU A 190 -20.60 -11.55 17.82
N GLY A 191 -21.09 -10.35 17.48
CA GLY A 191 -22.31 -9.81 18.05
C GLY A 191 -23.55 -10.65 17.73
N HIS A 192 -23.61 -11.24 16.53
CA HIS A 192 -24.66 -12.18 16.15
C HIS A 192 -24.54 -13.50 16.92
N ASP A 193 -23.34 -14.10 16.95
CA ASP A 193 -23.10 -15.41 17.55
C ASP A 193 -23.25 -15.41 19.06
N LEU A 194 -22.92 -14.30 19.73
CA LEU A 194 -23.12 -14.14 21.18
C LEU A 194 -24.58 -13.84 21.55
N ARG A 195 -25.37 -13.25 20.65
CA ARG A 195 -26.78 -12.90 20.93
C ARG A 195 -27.62 -14.14 21.19
N SER A 196 -27.46 -15.19 20.39
CA SER A 196 -28.24 -16.42 20.50
C SER A 196 -28.12 -17.13 21.86
N PRO A 197 -26.90 -17.45 22.36
CA PRO A 197 -26.75 -18.08 23.66
C PRO A 197 -27.17 -17.17 24.82
N LEU A 198 -26.93 -15.85 24.72
CA LEU A 198 -27.38 -14.90 25.76
C LEU A 198 -28.91 -14.84 25.85
N GLN A 199 -29.61 -14.83 24.72
CA GLN A 199 -31.07 -14.89 24.70
C GLN A 199 -31.59 -16.20 25.31
N ALA A 200 -30.96 -17.33 25.01
CA ALA A 200 -31.32 -18.61 25.61
C ALA A 200 -31.11 -18.63 27.14
N ILE A 201 -29.98 -18.09 27.62
CA ILE A 201 -29.69 -17.95 29.05
C ILE A 201 -30.73 -17.04 29.72
N GLN A 202 -31.05 -15.90 29.11
CA GLN A 202 -32.03 -14.94 29.64
C GLN A 202 -33.43 -15.56 29.72
N MET A 203 -33.87 -16.25 28.67
CA MET A 203 -35.15 -16.98 28.67
C MET A 203 -35.21 -18.05 29.75
N THR A 204 -34.12 -18.83 29.91
CA THR A 204 -34.04 -19.87 30.95
C THR A 204 -34.07 -19.26 32.35
N ALA A 205 -33.36 -18.15 32.57
CA ALA A 205 -33.36 -17.44 33.84
C ALA A 205 -34.75 -16.87 34.19
N SER A 206 -35.45 -16.27 33.23
CA SER A 206 -36.83 -15.78 33.41
C SER A 206 -37.79 -16.92 33.75
N TYR A 207 -37.67 -18.06 33.05
CA TYR A 207 -38.49 -19.24 33.33
C TYR A 207 -38.24 -19.83 34.73
N LEU A 208 -36.99 -19.88 35.18
CA LEU A 208 -36.66 -20.31 36.55
C LEU A 208 -37.19 -19.31 37.59
N ALA A 209 -37.18 -18.01 37.31
CA ALA A 209 -37.69 -16.99 38.21
C ALA A 209 -39.22 -17.09 38.41
N THR A 210 -39.99 -17.38 37.35
CA THR A 210 -41.44 -17.58 37.47
C THR A 210 -41.79 -18.86 38.24
N LEU A 211 -41.08 -19.96 37.98
CA LEU A 211 -41.23 -21.19 38.76
C LEU A 211 -40.93 -20.96 40.25
N ASN A 212 -39.88 -20.20 40.57
CA ASN A 212 -39.52 -19.87 41.96
C ASN A 212 -40.55 -18.95 42.64
N ALA A 213 -41.28 -18.15 41.88
CA ALA A 213 -42.36 -17.29 42.38
C ALA A 213 -43.68 -18.04 42.67
N GLY A 214 -43.73 -19.36 42.43
CA GLY A 214 -44.88 -20.20 42.78
C GLY A 214 -45.98 -20.27 41.72
N GLU A 215 -45.74 -19.79 40.49
CA GLU A 215 -46.68 -19.97 39.38
C GLU A 215 -46.67 -21.42 38.86
N THR A 216 -47.84 -22.04 38.73
CA THR A 216 -47.97 -23.42 38.23
C THR A 216 -47.79 -23.49 36.71
N VAL A 217 -47.14 -24.55 36.23
CA VAL A 217 -46.72 -24.77 34.81
C VAL A 217 -47.85 -24.62 33.78
N ASP A 218 -49.12 -24.68 34.19
CA ASP A 218 -50.27 -24.59 33.29
C ASP A 218 -50.68 -23.17 32.91
N SER A 219 -50.30 -22.12 33.67
CA SER A 219 -50.60 -20.72 33.30
C SER A 219 -49.73 -20.21 32.15
N VAL A 220 -48.50 -20.71 32.00
CA VAL A 220 -47.53 -20.25 30.98
C VAL A 220 -47.72 -20.93 29.61
N LYS A 221 -48.36 -22.11 29.56
CA LYS A 221 -48.68 -22.81 28.29
C LYS A 221 -49.61 -22.02 27.37
N GLN A 222 -50.38 -21.08 27.94
CA GLN A 222 -51.34 -20.27 27.17
C GLN A 222 -50.68 -19.14 26.39
N ASP A 223 -49.54 -18.62 26.87
CA ASP A 223 -48.85 -17.46 26.27
C ASP A 223 -47.85 -17.87 25.16
N GLY A 224 -47.27 -19.08 25.26
CA GLY A 224 -46.33 -19.61 24.26
C GLY A 224 -46.95 -20.12 22.94
N ARG A 225 -48.28 -20.06 22.77
CA ARG A 225 -48.97 -20.55 21.55
C ARG A 225 -48.93 -19.58 20.36
N SER A 226 -48.44 -18.35 20.56
CA SER A 226 -48.45 -17.30 19.52
C SER A 226 -47.17 -17.24 18.66
N SER A 227 -46.09 -17.97 19.01
CA SER A 227 -44.82 -17.88 18.27
C SER A 227 -44.26 -19.25 17.85
N ASP A 228 -44.53 -19.58 16.58
CA ASP A 228 -43.86 -20.54 15.70
C ASP A 228 -43.42 -21.93 16.23
N ASN A 229 -44.34 -22.87 16.01
CA ASN A 229 -44.32 -24.32 15.71
C ASN A 229 -43.06 -25.23 15.80
N HIS A 230 -41.84 -24.75 16.01
CA HIS A 230 -40.66 -25.63 16.16
C HIS A 230 -40.26 -25.89 17.63
N LEU A 231 -40.49 -24.92 18.52
CA LEU A 231 -40.05 -25.01 19.93
C LEU A 231 -41.03 -25.76 20.84
N GLY A 232 -42.33 -25.72 20.54
CA GLY A 232 -43.34 -26.51 21.26
C GLY A 232 -43.14 -28.02 21.16
N ARG A 233 -42.50 -28.49 20.08
CA ARG A 233 -42.18 -29.91 19.87
C ARG A 233 -40.99 -30.40 20.70
N LEU A 234 -39.99 -29.54 20.94
CA LEU A 234 -38.83 -29.88 21.78
C LEU A 234 -39.20 -29.95 23.26
N ALA A 235 -40.02 -29.01 23.74
CA ALA A 235 -40.54 -29.06 25.11
C ALA A 235 -41.43 -30.31 25.35
N GLY A 236 -42.24 -30.72 24.37
CA GLY A 236 -43.03 -31.94 24.44
C GLY A 236 -42.22 -33.24 24.46
N MET A 237 -41.04 -33.28 23.81
CA MET A 237 -40.15 -34.45 23.82
C MET A 237 -39.39 -34.64 25.14
N ILE A 238 -39.11 -33.56 25.87
CA ILE A 238 -38.41 -33.62 27.17
C ILE A 238 -39.36 -34.05 28.28
N VAL A 239 -40.64 -33.67 28.20
CA VAL A 239 -41.64 -33.99 29.24
C VAL A 239 -42.34 -35.34 29.02
N GLY A 240 -42.34 -35.88 27.79
CA GLY A 240 -43.04 -37.12 27.44
C GLY A 240 -42.32 -38.44 27.76
N ARG A 241 -41.23 -38.44 28.54
CA ARG A 241 -40.54 -39.65 29.02
C ARG A 241 -40.30 -39.57 30.53
N SER A 242 -41.35 -39.73 31.32
CA SER A 242 -41.32 -40.19 32.71
C SER A 242 -42.71 -40.74 33.05
#